data_AF-A0A352XWE1-F1
#
_entry.id   AF-A0A352XWE1-F1
#
_cell.length_a   1.000
_cell.length_b   1.000
_cell.length_c   1.000
_cell.angle_alpha   90.00
_cell.angle_beta   90.00
_cell.angle_gamma   90.00
#
_symmetry.space_group_name_H-M   'P 1'
#
loop_
_entity.id
_entity.type
_entity.pdbx_description
1 polymer ?
#
loop_
_entity_poly.entity_id
_entity_poly.type
_entity_poly.pdbx_seq_one_letter_code
_entity_poly.pdbx_strand_id
1 'polypeptide(L)'
;VNRVLLSGIGTSFHATIVGEYLLRRAGTDAWAVRSFEFVNYPRPLRADDGVIVISHRGSKLHGNLAVQRALEAKVLTVGITGKNTKMQGPDIVLETV
;
A
#
# COMPACT_ATOMS: atom_id res chain seq x y z
N VAL A 1 4.17 -0.20 14.52
CA VAL A 1 4.08 0.61 13.29
C VAL A 1 3.79 2.04 13.71
N ASN A 2 4.68 2.98 13.39
CA ASN A 2 4.55 4.38 13.77
C ASN A 2 4.05 5.26 12.62
N ARG A 3 4.25 4.84 11.36
CA ARG A 3 3.74 5.51 10.15
C ARG A 3 3.26 4.48 9.13
N VAL A 4 2.15 4.77 8.45
CA VAL A 4 1.56 3.93 7.42
C VAL A 4 1.57 4.64 6.07
N LEU A 5 2.11 4.00 5.04
CA LEU A 5 2.05 4.49 3.66
C LEU A 5 1.05 3.67 2.86
N LEU A 6 0.06 4.34 2.27
CA LEU A 6 -0.95 3.70 1.42
C LEU A 6 -0.62 3.96 -0.05
N SER A 7 -0.37 2.90 -0.81
CA SER A 7 0.04 2.98 -2.21
C SER A 7 -1.00 2.40 -3.15
N GLY A 8 -1.38 3.16 -4.19
CA GLY A 8 -2.35 2.72 -5.19
C GLY A 8 -2.20 3.49 -6.49
N ILE A 9 -2.96 3.07 -7.52
CA ILE A 9 -3.03 3.77 -8.82
C ILE A 9 -4.47 3.96 -9.28
N GLY A 10 -4.73 5.02 -10.04
CA GLY A 10 -6.07 5.33 -10.58
C GLY A 10 -7.12 5.38 -9.47
N THR A 11 -8.24 4.68 -9.64
CA THR A 11 -9.31 4.61 -8.63
C THR A 11 -8.84 4.00 -7.29
N SER A 12 -7.87 3.07 -7.31
CA SER A 12 -7.28 2.55 -6.08
C SER A 12 -6.47 3.62 -5.34
N PHE A 13 -5.93 4.63 -6.02
CA PHE A 13 -5.30 5.78 -5.36
C PHE A 13 -6.34 6.69 -4.67
N HIS A 14 -7.55 6.83 -5.23
CA HIS A 14 -8.62 7.51 -4.50
C HIS A 14 -8.96 6.77 -3.19
N ALA A 15 -8.96 5.44 -3.21
CA ALA A 15 -9.13 4.64 -2.00
C ALA A 15 -7.97 4.85 -0.99
N THR A 16 -6.72 5.01 -1.45
CA THR A 16 -5.61 5.33 -0.53
C THR A 16 -5.77 6.68 0.13
N ILE A 17 -6.27 7.70 -0.59
CA ILE A 17 -6.54 9.04 -0.03
C ILE A 17 -7.61 8.95 1.06
N VAL A 18 -8.72 8.25 0.78
CA VAL A 18 -9.77 8.04 1.79
C VAL A 18 -9.21 7.27 2.99
N GLY A 19 -8.41 6.23 2.74
CA GLY A 19 -7.74 5.46 3.78
C GLY A 19 -6.80 6.30 4.65
N GLU A 20 -6.04 7.22 4.07
CA GLU A 20 -5.22 8.20 4.81
C GLU A 20 -6.08 9.00 5.80
N TYR A 21 -7.19 9.58 5.34
CA TYR A 21 -8.07 10.36 6.22
C TYR A 21 -8.69 9.52 7.34
N LEU A 22 -9.15 8.31 7.03
CA LEU A 22 -9.75 7.42 8.03
C LEU A 22 -8.73 6.96 9.08
N LEU A 23 -7.52 6.57 8.66
CA LEU A 23 -6.46 6.16 9.56
C LEU A 23 -5.97 7.32 10.44
N ARG A 24 -5.81 8.52 9.86
CA ARG A 24 -5.49 9.72 10.63
C ARG A 24 -6.59 10.08 11.62
N ARG A 25 -7.86 9.92 11.24
CA ARG A 25 -9.00 10.11 12.15
C ARG A 25 -8.96 9.13 13.33
N ALA A 26 -8.45 7.92 13.12
CA ALA A 26 -8.22 6.92 14.15
C ALA A 26 -6.90 7.11 14.94
N GLY A 27 -6.14 8.18 14.68
CA GLY A 27 -4.90 8.51 15.40
C GLY A 27 -3.62 7.90 14.84
N THR A 28 -3.64 7.35 13.62
CA THR A 28 -2.45 6.80 12.94
C THR A 28 -1.78 7.85 12.05
N ASP A 29 -0.45 7.98 12.09
CA ASP A 29 0.29 8.75 11.08
C ASP A 29 0.25 8.01 9.75
N ALA A 30 -0.66 8.42 8.85
CA ALA A 30 -0.87 7.77 7.57
C ALA A 30 -0.65 8.73 6.40
N TRP A 31 -0.20 8.24 5.25
CA TRP A 31 0.01 9.03 4.03
C TRP A 31 -0.35 8.25 2.78
N ALA A 32 -1.19 8.81 1.91
CA ALA A 32 -1.41 8.28 0.58
C ALA A 32 -0.25 8.69 -0.36
N VAL A 33 0.27 7.73 -1.11
CA VAL A 33 1.33 7.94 -2.10
C VAL A 33 0.94 7.20 -3.38
N ARG A 34 1.07 7.83 -4.56
CA ARG A 34 0.81 7.09 -5.81
C ARG A 34 1.87 6.03 -5.98
N SER A 35 1.52 4.83 -6.43
CA SER A 35 2.50 3.75 -6.58
C SER A 35 3.66 4.12 -7.53
N PHE A 36 3.39 4.94 -8.54
CA PHE A 36 4.45 5.46 -9.42
C PHE A 36 5.47 6.31 -8.65
N GLU A 37 5.01 7.23 -7.79
CA GLU A 37 5.89 8.08 -6.97
C GLU A 37 6.59 7.26 -5.89
N PHE A 38 5.87 6.35 -5.25
CA PHE A 38 6.41 5.47 -4.22
C PHE A 38 7.58 4.63 -4.72
N VAL A 39 7.47 4.12 -5.96
CA VAL A 39 8.50 3.28 -6.58
C VAL A 39 9.65 4.12 -7.14
N ASN A 40 9.35 5.16 -7.94
CA ASN A 40 10.36 5.85 -8.74
C ASN A 40 10.98 7.09 -8.07
N TYR A 41 10.30 7.70 -7.10
CA TYR A 41 10.78 8.90 -6.39
C TYR A 41 10.74 8.71 -4.88
N PRO A 42 11.49 7.72 -4.37
CA PRO A 42 11.24 7.22 -3.06
C PRO A 42 11.81 8.06 -1.93
N ARG A 43 10.97 8.34 -0.94
CA ARG A 43 11.46 8.65 0.41
C ARG A 43 11.89 7.34 1.09
N PRO A 44 12.96 7.33 1.90
CA PRO A 44 13.36 6.13 2.65
C PRO A 44 12.23 5.61 3.55
N LEU A 45 12.03 4.30 3.50
CA LEU A 45 11.21 3.58 4.48
C LEU A 45 12.01 3.41 5.77
N ARG A 46 11.33 3.51 6.90
CA ARG A 46 11.86 3.31 8.24
C ARG A 46 11.47 1.92 8.72
N ALA A 47 12.25 1.35 9.63
CA ALA A 47 11.99 0.01 10.17
C ALA A 47 10.64 -0.09 10.92
N ASP A 48 10.09 1.03 11.38
CA ASP A 48 8.81 1.12 12.08
C ASP A 48 7.65 1.56 11.17
N ASP A 49 7.86 1.66 9.86
CA ASP A 49 6.79 1.91 8.89
C ASP A 49 5.94 0.65 8.63
N GLY A 50 4.74 0.86 8.11
CA GLY A 50 3.92 -0.15 7.45
C GLY A 50 3.47 0.34 6.07
N VAL A 51 3.28 -0.59 5.14
CA VAL A 51 2.85 -0.27 3.77
C VAL A 51 1.56 -1.03 3.47
N ILE A 52 0.56 -0.31 2.95
CA ILE A 52 -0.69 -0.88 2.44
C ILE A 52 -0.72 -0.65 0.93
N VAL A 53 -0.73 -1.71 0.12
CA VAL A 53 -0.86 -1.61 -1.33
C VAL A 53 -2.29 -1.96 -1.75
N ILE A 54 -3.00 -1.00 -2.35
CA ILE A 54 -4.36 -1.19 -2.84
C ILE A 54 -4.33 -1.38 -4.37
N SER A 55 -4.77 -2.55 -4.83
CA SER A 55 -4.87 -2.87 -6.26
C SER A 55 -5.96 -3.90 -6.52
N HIS A 56 -7.08 -3.46 -7.10
CA HIS A 56 -8.23 -4.34 -7.37
C HIS A 56 -7.88 -5.59 -8.18
N ARG A 57 -6.99 -5.47 -9.17
CA ARG A 57 -6.59 -6.61 -10.03
C ARG A 57 -5.31 -7.31 -9.56
N GLY A 58 -4.61 -6.79 -8.55
CA GLY A 58 -3.37 -7.41 -8.02
C GLY A 58 -2.21 -7.59 -9.02
N SER A 59 -2.36 -7.18 -10.29
CA SER A 59 -1.44 -7.51 -11.39
C SER A 59 -0.83 -6.31 -12.10
N LYS A 60 -1.18 -5.09 -11.69
CA LYS A 60 -0.65 -3.88 -12.32
C LYS A 60 0.80 -3.68 -11.90
N LEU A 61 1.67 -3.42 -12.89
CA LEU A 61 3.13 -3.29 -12.72
C LEU A 61 3.54 -2.49 -11.47
N HIS A 62 3.10 -1.23 -11.37
CA HIS A 62 3.48 -0.36 -10.24
C HIS A 62 2.89 -0.78 -8.89
N GLY A 63 1.77 -1.52 -8.88
CA GLY A 63 1.26 -2.13 -7.65
C GLY A 63 2.21 -3.23 -7.15
N ASN A 64 2.66 -4.10 -8.06
CA ASN A 64 3.59 -5.19 -7.72
C ASN A 64 4.96 -4.65 -7.30
N LEU A 65 5.47 -3.64 -8.01
CA LEU A 65 6.72 -2.97 -7.63
C LEU A 65 6.62 -2.27 -6.27
N ALA A 66 5.46 -1.71 -5.92
CA ALA A 66 5.24 -1.13 -4.60
C ALA A 66 5.29 -2.19 -3.49
N VAL A 67 4.70 -3.37 -3.72
CA VAL A 67 4.81 -4.51 -2.79
C VAL A 67 6.27 -4.92 -2.65
N GLN A 68 6.95 -5.20 -3.76
CA GLN A 68 8.34 -5.66 -3.77
C GLN A 68 9.25 -4.72 -2.97
N ARG A 69 9.14 -3.42 -3.22
CA ARG A 69 9.87 -2.38 -2.50
C ARG A 69 9.65 -2.43 -0.99
N ALA A 70 8.41 -2.65 -0.54
CA ALA A 70 8.10 -2.73 0.89
C ALA A 70 8.72 -3.97 1.53
N LEU A 71 8.68 -5.11 0.83
CA LEU A 71 9.32 -6.35 1.26
C LEU A 71 10.85 -6.23 1.33
N GLU A 72 11.48 -5.60 0.33
CA GLU A 72 12.92 -5.33 0.32
C GLU A 72 13.35 -4.45 1.50
N ALA A 73 12.50 -3.50 1.90
CA ALA A 73 12.69 -2.68 3.08
C ALA A 73 12.35 -3.40 4.40
N LYS A 74 11.83 -4.63 4.35
CA LYS A 74 11.46 -5.47 5.50
C LYS A 74 10.47 -4.79 6.45
N VAL A 75 9.54 -4.02 5.89
CA VAL A 75 8.43 -3.39 6.64
C VAL A 75 7.16 -4.21 6.49
N LEU A 76 6.27 -4.13 7.49
CA LEU A 76 4.98 -4.82 7.44
C LEU A 76 4.20 -4.39 6.19
N THR A 77 3.85 -5.35 5.34
CA THR A 77 3.23 -5.11 4.04
C THR A 77 1.87 -5.78 3.96
N VAL A 78 0.83 -4.98 3.74
CA VAL A 78 -0.55 -5.45 3.56
C VAL A 78 -1.02 -5.18 2.13
N GLY A 79 -1.56 -6.18 1.46
CA GLY A 79 -2.22 -6.05 0.16
C GLY A 79 -3.73 -5.97 0.31
N ILE A 80 -4.37 -5.03 -0.37
CA ILE A 80 -5.84 -4.98 -0.50
C ILE A 80 -6.19 -5.17 -1.98
N THR A 81 -6.97 -6.20 -2.28
CA THR A 81 -7.28 -6.64 -3.64
C THR A 81 -8.76 -7.00 -3.79
N GLY A 82 -9.26 -7.11 -5.03
CA GLY A 82 -10.62 -7.57 -5.28
C GLY A 82 -10.78 -9.07 -4.97
N LYS A 83 -12.01 -9.50 -4.70
CA LYS A 83 -12.34 -10.92 -4.50
C LYS A 83 -11.77 -11.81 -5.61
N ASN A 84 -11.31 -13.00 -5.25
CA ASN A 84 -10.73 -13.99 -6.17
C ASN A 84 -9.51 -13.50 -6.97
N THR A 85 -8.90 -12.39 -6.54
CA THR A 85 -7.72 -11.83 -7.19
C THR A 85 -6.51 -12.07 -6.30
N LYS A 86 -5.50 -12.75 -6.83
CA LYS A 86 -4.27 -13.01 -6.08
C LYS A 86 -3.30 -11.83 -6.20
N MET A 87 -2.95 -11.24 -5.06
CA MET A 87 -1.77 -10.38 -4.92
C MET A 87 -0.66 -11.22 -4.29
N GLN A 88 0.49 -11.28 -4.94
CA GLN A 88 1.65 -12.03 -4.43
C GLN A 88 2.61 -11.09 -3.73
N GLY A 89 3.17 -11.53 -2.61
CA GLY A 89 4.23 -10.82 -1.90
C GLY A 89 3.86 -10.28 -0.51
N PRO A 90 2.73 -9.56 -0.31
CA PRO A 90 2.43 -8.97 1.00
C PRO A 90 2.38 -10.02 2.12
N ASP A 91 2.72 -9.61 3.34
CA ASP A 91 2.60 -10.46 4.53
C ASP A 91 1.15 -10.84 4.81
N ILE A 92 0.23 -9.91 4.53
CA ILE A 92 -1.21 -10.07 4.73
C ILE A 92 -1.92 -9.63 3.45
N VAL A 93 -2.90 -10.41 2.99
CA VAL A 93 -3.77 -10.04 1.88
C VAL A 93 -5.22 -9.99 2.36
N LEU A 94 -5.87 -8.85 2.12
CA LEU A 94 -7.28 -8.61 2.39
C LEU A 94 -8.03 -8.53 1.05
N GLU A 95 -9.09 -9.32 0.91
CA GLU A 95 -9.96 -9.28 -0.26
C GLU A 95 -11.20 -8.43 0.01
N THR A 96 -11.55 -7.55 -0.93
CA THR A 96 -12.80 -6.80 -0.91
C THR A 96 -13.93 -7.59 -1.57
N VAL A 97 -15.17 -7.36 -1.12
CA VAL A 97 -16.38 -8.04 -1.63
C VAL A 97 -16.68 -7.77 -3.10
#